data_AF-A0A3D4FXV8-F1
#
_entry.id   AF-A0A3D4FXV8-F1
#
_cell.length_a   1.000
_cell.length_b   1.000
_cell.length_c   1.000
_cell.angle_alpha   90.00
_cell.angle_beta   90.00
_cell.angle_gamma   90.00
#
_symmetry.space_group_name_H-M   'P 1'
#
loop_
_entity.id
_entity.type
_entity.pdbx_description
1 polymer ?
#
loop_
_entity_poly.entity_id
_entity_poly.type
_entity_poly.pdbx_seq_one_letter_code
_entity_poly.pdbx_strand_id
1 'polypeptide(L)'
;MVSLVAASASVGIIIGIVTLTGIGTRLPAAILPLAEQSLFLALLLIMVSSIILGMGLPSAVCYLLLATLIGPVLGNLGVVPLAAHLFIFYFGMMSMVTPPVALAGYAAASIAGTNIMRTSFAAFRFALVGFTLPYIFVYRPELLMLTQDGGTASPLAMFVPVVIGTLGVLCFASGITGQLRGALVLPLRIAMFVAAALLLAPGPSISLGGLPVPVLDAAGALVFGAVLAINRPPLKEVAG
;
A
#
# COMPACT_ATOMS: atom_id res chain seq x y z
N MET A 1 -13.87 16.70 -22.30
CA MET A 1 -12.92 17.84 -22.33
C MET A 1 -13.30 18.93 -21.32
N VAL A 2 -14.55 19.40 -21.27
CA VAL A 2 -15.00 20.40 -20.27
C VAL A 2 -14.71 19.97 -18.82
N SER A 3 -14.93 18.70 -18.46
CA SER A 3 -14.62 18.17 -17.11
C SER A 3 -13.13 18.19 -16.77
N LEU A 4 -12.24 17.97 -17.75
CA LEU A 4 -10.79 18.02 -17.55
C LEU A 4 -10.32 19.46 -17.36
N VAL A 5 -10.83 20.40 -18.17
CA VAL A 5 -10.53 21.83 -18.05
C VAL A 5 -10.98 22.34 -16.67
N ALA A 6 -12.21 22.02 -16.27
CA ALA A 6 -12.73 22.38 -14.94
C ALA A 6 -11.88 21.78 -13.81
N ALA A 7 -11.51 20.50 -13.90
CA ALA A 7 -10.64 19.85 -12.90
C ALA A 7 -9.27 20.52 -12.81
N SER A 8 -8.63 20.81 -13.95
CA SER A 8 -7.33 21.49 -13.98
C SER A 8 -7.38 22.91 -13.43
N ALA A 9 -8.46 23.65 -13.69
CA ALA A 9 -8.68 24.99 -13.13
C ALA A 9 -8.86 24.94 -11.60
N SER A 10 -9.67 24.00 -11.09
CA SER A 10 -9.82 23.79 -9.65
C SER A 10 -8.50 23.40 -8.97
N VAL A 11 -7.73 22.50 -9.59
CA VAL A 11 -6.39 22.12 -9.11
C VAL A 11 -5.46 23.33 -9.05
N GLY A 12 -5.46 24.19 -10.07
CA GLY A 12 -4.65 25.42 -10.08
C GLY A 12 -4.97 26.35 -8.91
N ILE A 13 -6.26 26.53 -8.58
CA ILE A 13 -6.69 27.33 -7.41
C ILE A 13 -6.18 26.70 -6.10
N ILE A 14 -6.35 25.39 -5.94
CA ILE A 14 -5.90 24.67 -4.74
C ILE A 14 -4.38 24.78 -4.60
N ILE A 15 -3.62 24.54 -5.67
CA ILE A 15 -2.16 24.67 -5.67
C ILE A 15 -1.75 26.11 -5.32
N GLY A 16 -2.46 27.12 -5.85
CA GLY A 16 -2.24 28.52 -5.50
C GLY A 16 -2.38 28.77 -4.00
N ILE A 17 -3.45 28.27 -3.38
CA ILE A 17 -3.68 28.40 -1.93
C ILE A 17 -2.62 27.62 -1.13
N VAL A 18 -2.31 26.38 -1.52
CA VAL A 18 -1.30 25.54 -0.87
C VAL A 18 0.10 26.17 -0.94
N THR A 19 0.41 26.83 -2.04
CA THR A 19 1.69 27.53 -2.23
C THR A 19 1.74 28.80 -1.38
N LEU A 20 0.66 29.60 -1.38
CA LEU A 20 0.55 30.82 -0.58
C LEU A 20 0.57 30.55 0.94
N THR A 21 -0.03 29.44 1.38
CA THR A 21 0.00 29.00 2.79
C THR A 21 1.34 28.38 3.20
N GLY A 22 2.24 28.13 2.24
CA GLY A 22 3.54 27.51 2.47
C GLY A 22 3.50 26.01 2.74
N ILE A 23 2.33 25.37 2.71
CA ILE A 23 2.20 23.91 2.91
C ILE A 23 2.99 23.16 1.83
N GLY A 24 2.98 23.64 0.59
CA GLY A 24 3.70 23.02 -0.52
C GLY A 24 5.22 22.96 -0.37
N THR A 25 5.82 23.81 0.46
CA THR A 25 7.28 23.82 0.71
C THR A 25 7.62 23.25 2.10
N ARG A 26 6.76 23.47 3.09
CA ARG A 26 6.96 22.97 4.46
C ARG A 26 6.82 21.46 4.58
N LEU A 27 5.89 20.86 3.83
CA LEU A 27 5.65 19.42 3.89
C LEU A 27 6.84 18.61 3.34
N PRO A 28 7.39 18.90 2.14
CA PRO A 28 8.66 18.32 1.70
C PRO A 28 9.80 18.52 2.70
N ALA A 29 9.96 19.75 3.22
CA ALA A 29 11.04 20.09 4.16
C ALA A 29 10.96 19.31 5.49
N ALA A 30 9.76 18.90 5.90
CA ALA A 30 9.58 18.04 7.08
C ALA A 30 9.88 16.57 6.79
N ILE A 31 9.65 16.10 5.56
CA ILE A 31 9.80 14.69 5.18
C ILE A 31 11.23 14.34 4.80
N LEU A 32 11.94 15.21 4.06
CA LEU A 32 13.28 14.94 3.54
C LEU A 32 14.31 14.56 4.63
N PRO A 33 14.43 15.28 5.75
CA PRO A 33 15.39 14.93 6.81
C PRO A 33 15.08 13.57 7.48
N LEU A 34 13.81 13.17 7.50
CA LEU A 34 13.39 11.86 8.01
C LEU A 34 13.66 10.75 6.99
N ALA A 35 13.63 11.08 5.70
CA ALA A 35 13.93 10.16 4.62
C ALA A 35 15.41 9.80 4.53
N GLU A 36 16.31 10.74 4.87
CA GLU A 36 17.74 10.47 5.03
C GLU A 36 18.02 9.39 6.10
N GLN A 37 17.15 9.28 7.10
CA GLN A 37 17.27 8.27 8.16
C GLN A 37 16.56 6.96 7.81
N SER A 38 15.37 7.04 7.19
CA SER A 38 14.58 5.86 6.83
C SER A 38 13.59 6.17 5.70
N LEU A 39 13.79 5.53 4.55
CA LEU A 39 12.83 5.55 3.43
C LEU A 39 11.44 5.10 3.87
N PHE A 40 11.35 4.09 4.74
CA PHE A 40 10.06 3.60 5.26
C PHE A 40 9.29 4.68 6.01
N LEU A 41 9.96 5.43 6.88
CA LEU A 41 9.34 6.50 7.65
C LEU A 41 8.86 7.63 6.74
N ALA A 42 9.66 7.98 5.73
CA ALA A 42 9.26 8.97 4.73
C ALA A 42 8.02 8.53 3.95
N LEU A 43 8.00 7.28 3.45
CA LEU A 43 6.85 6.72 2.76
C LEU A 43 5.59 6.68 3.65
N LEU A 44 5.74 6.40 4.95
CA LEU A 44 4.63 6.44 5.91
C LEU A 44 4.07 7.85 6.10
N LEU A 45 4.92 8.87 6.22
CA LEU A 45 4.46 10.26 6.29
C LEU A 45 3.81 10.71 4.98
N ILE A 46 4.37 10.30 3.84
CA ILE A 46 3.81 10.58 2.52
C ILE A 46 2.46 9.90 2.36
N MET A 47 2.30 8.66 2.80
CA MET A 47 1.01 7.95 2.81
C MET A 47 -0.03 8.73 3.60
N VAL A 48 0.27 9.08 4.86
CA VAL A 48 -0.66 9.82 5.73
C VAL A 48 -1.01 11.17 5.12
N SER A 49 -0.02 11.90 4.61
CA SER A 49 -0.23 13.18 3.95
C SER A 49 -1.08 13.05 2.68
N SER A 50 -0.84 12.01 1.87
CA SER A 50 -1.60 11.76 0.64
C SER A 50 -3.05 11.40 0.93
N ILE A 51 -3.31 10.65 2.00
CA ILE A 51 -4.66 10.35 2.46
C ILE A 51 -5.36 11.62 2.89
N ILE A 52 -4.75 12.42 3.79
CA ILE A 52 -5.35 13.66 4.31
C ILE A 52 -5.64 14.65 3.17
N LEU A 53 -4.67 14.85 2.27
CA LEU A 53 -4.81 15.75 1.12
C LEU A 53 -5.81 15.23 0.08
N GLY A 54 -6.01 13.91 0.00
CA GLY A 54 -6.93 13.28 -0.96
C GLY A 54 -8.39 13.26 -0.51
N MET A 55 -8.66 13.45 0.78
CA MET A 55 -10.01 13.36 1.34
C MET A 55 -10.97 14.38 0.70
N GLY A 56 -12.04 13.88 0.06
CA GLY A 56 -13.14 14.70 -0.46
C GLY A 56 -12.91 15.32 -1.84
N LEU A 57 -11.84 14.95 -2.55
CA LEU A 57 -11.55 15.43 -3.91
C LEU A 57 -11.91 14.39 -4.98
N PRO A 58 -12.43 14.77 -6.16
CA PRO A 58 -12.56 13.85 -7.29
C PRO A 58 -11.21 13.20 -7.64
N SER A 59 -11.19 11.92 -8.03
CA SER A 59 -9.96 11.14 -8.24
C SER A 59 -8.92 11.82 -9.14
N ALA A 60 -9.36 12.47 -10.22
CA ALA A 60 -8.47 13.19 -11.12
C ALA A 60 -7.83 14.42 -10.45
N VAL A 61 -8.61 15.19 -9.69
CA VAL A 61 -8.16 16.39 -8.95
C VAL A 61 -7.19 15.98 -7.84
N CYS A 62 -7.53 14.93 -7.09
CA CYS A 62 -6.69 14.36 -6.04
C CYS A 62 -5.31 13.97 -6.59
N TYR A 63 -5.28 13.21 -7.69
CA TYR A 63 -4.01 12.79 -8.30
C TYR A 63 -3.17 13.97 -8.76
N LEU A 64 -3.74 14.95 -9.47
CA LEU A 64 -3.00 16.11 -9.97
C LEU A 64 -2.42 16.95 -8.82
N LEU A 65 -3.18 17.12 -7.74
CA LEU A 65 -2.72 17.81 -6.53
C LEU A 65 -1.53 17.07 -5.89
N LEU A 66 -1.68 15.76 -5.67
CA LEU A 66 -0.61 14.95 -5.07
C LEU A 66 0.63 14.86 -5.97
N ALA A 67 0.45 14.74 -7.28
CA ALA A 67 1.56 14.70 -8.24
C ALA A 67 2.37 16.01 -8.21
N THR A 68 1.70 17.14 -8.01
CA THR A 68 2.37 18.44 -7.93
C THR A 68 3.11 18.65 -6.61
N LEU A 69 2.52 18.21 -5.48
CA LEU A 69 3.05 18.49 -4.14
C LEU A 69 3.99 17.40 -3.61
N ILE A 70 3.63 16.14 -3.81
CA ILE A 70 4.28 14.96 -3.24
C ILE A 70 5.18 14.27 -4.27
N GLY A 71 4.83 14.31 -5.56
CA GLY A 71 5.64 13.75 -6.64
C GLY A 71 7.12 14.14 -6.59
N PRO A 72 7.45 15.44 -6.45
CA PRO A 72 8.84 15.89 -6.32
C PRO A 72 9.55 15.34 -5.09
N VAL A 73 8.82 15.16 -3.98
CA VAL A 73 9.37 14.58 -2.74
C VAL A 73 9.86 13.16 -3.00
N LEU A 74 8.99 12.30 -3.56
CA LEU A 74 9.34 10.92 -3.89
C LEU A 74 10.48 10.83 -4.92
N GLY A 75 10.50 11.74 -5.90
CA GLY A 75 11.60 11.83 -6.86
C GLY A 75 12.95 12.15 -6.20
N ASN A 76 12.97 13.07 -5.22
CA ASN A 76 14.16 13.37 -4.43
C ASN A 76 14.61 12.19 -3.55
N LEU A 77 13.71 11.27 -3.20
CA LEU A 77 14.03 10.04 -2.47
C LEU A 77 14.58 8.93 -3.39
N GLY A 78 14.78 9.20 -4.69
CA GLY A 78 15.25 8.22 -5.65
C GLY A 78 14.20 7.18 -6.06
N VAL A 79 12.93 7.41 -5.75
CA VAL A 79 11.84 6.50 -6.16
C VAL A 79 11.63 6.63 -7.67
N VAL A 80 11.60 5.50 -8.37
CA VAL A 80 11.32 5.45 -9.81
C VAL A 80 10.04 6.21 -10.14
N PRO A 81 10.02 7.08 -11.17
CA PRO A 81 8.88 7.97 -11.42
C PRO A 81 7.54 7.26 -11.51
N LEU A 82 7.45 6.11 -12.17
CA LEU A 82 6.20 5.36 -12.28
C LEU A 82 5.72 4.86 -10.91
N ALA A 83 6.62 4.31 -10.09
CA ALA A 83 6.30 3.86 -8.74
C ALA A 83 5.84 5.04 -7.87
N ALA A 84 6.48 6.21 -7.99
CA ALA A 84 6.09 7.41 -7.27
C ALA A 84 4.65 7.86 -7.61
N HIS A 85 4.30 7.89 -8.91
CA HIS A 85 2.96 8.27 -9.36
C HIS A 85 1.90 7.23 -8.95
N LEU A 86 2.23 5.94 -9.00
CA LEU A 86 1.34 4.89 -8.49
C LEU A 86 1.17 5.00 -6.98
N PHE A 87 2.23 5.33 -6.23
CA PHE A 87 2.17 5.46 -4.78
C PHE A 87 1.18 6.55 -4.36
N ILE A 88 1.31 7.74 -4.92
CA ILE A 88 0.40 8.86 -4.61
C ILE A 88 -1.01 8.64 -5.15
N PHE A 89 -1.15 8.07 -6.36
CA PHE A 89 -2.46 7.79 -6.94
C PHE A 89 -3.22 6.79 -6.07
N TYR A 90 -2.55 5.71 -5.67
CA TYR A 90 -3.17 4.66 -4.88
C TYR A 90 -3.60 5.18 -3.51
N PHE A 91 -2.75 5.91 -2.78
CA PHE A 91 -3.15 6.48 -1.49
C PHE A 91 -4.20 7.59 -1.60
N GLY A 92 -4.17 8.36 -2.68
CA GLY A 92 -5.26 9.26 -3.04
C GLY A 92 -6.59 8.52 -3.17
N MET A 93 -6.60 7.35 -3.81
CA MET A 93 -7.81 6.52 -3.95
C MET A 93 -8.18 5.81 -2.63
N MET A 94 -7.21 5.33 -1.85
CA MET A 94 -7.48 4.71 -0.55
C MET A 94 -8.05 5.71 0.46
N SER A 95 -7.83 7.02 0.28
CA SER A 95 -8.46 8.07 1.08
C SER A 95 -10.00 8.01 1.04
N MET A 96 -10.57 7.53 -0.07
CA MET A 96 -12.01 7.36 -0.27
C MET A 96 -12.59 6.17 0.49
N VAL A 97 -11.74 5.25 0.95
CA VAL A 97 -12.12 4.03 1.69
C VAL A 97 -11.88 4.20 3.19
N THR A 98 -11.00 5.12 3.60
CA THR A 98 -10.77 5.49 5.00
C THR A 98 -11.96 6.25 5.61
N PRO A 99 -12.51 5.80 6.76
CA PRO A 99 -13.38 6.63 7.58
C PRO A 99 -12.62 7.89 8.04
N PRO A 100 -13.22 9.10 8.06
CA PRO A 100 -14.66 9.41 7.93
C PRO A 100 -15.16 9.76 6.52
N VAL A 101 -14.43 9.47 5.45
CA VAL A 101 -14.92 9.77 4.07
C VAL A 101 -15.68 8.58 3.50
N ALA A 102 -15.07 7.40 3.46
CA ALA A 102 -15.65 6.07 3.18
C ALA A 102 -16.99 6.03 2.38
N LEU A 103 -17.09 6.76 1.26
CA LEU A 103 -18.37 7.07 0.60
C LEU A 103 -19.14 5.82 0.17
N ALA A 104 -18.42 4.82 -0.34
CA ALA A 104 -18.99 3.52 -0.71
C ALA A 104 -19.54 2.77 0.51
N GLY A 105 -18.87 2.86 1.66
CA GLY A 105 -19.35 2.29 2.92
C GLY A 105 -20.63 2.96 3.41
N TYR A 106 -20.79 4.26 3.16
CA TYR A 106 -21.99 5.01 3.53
C TYR A 106 -23.19 4.62 2.69
N ALA A 107 -23.00 4.47 1.38
CA ALA A 107 -24.02 3.95 0.48
C ALA A 107 -24.38 2.49 0.78
N ALA A 108 -23.38 1.63 1.05
CA ALA A 108 -23.63 0.24 1.41
C ALA A 108 -24.42 0.13 2.73
N ALA A 109 -24.09 0.97 3.72
CA ALA A 109 -24.77 0.96 5.00
C ALA A 109 -26.23 1.43 4.92
N SER A 110 -26.54 2.42 4.08
CA SER A 110 -27.91 2.90 3.87
C SER A 110 -28.79 1.86 3.16
N ILE A 111 -28.23 1.12 2.20
CA ILE A 111 -28.92 0.01 1.53
C ILE A 111 -29.15 -1.15 2.51
N ALA A 112 -28.15 -1.47 3.35
CA ALA A 112 -28.21 -2.57 4.30
C ALA A 112 -28.98 -2.25 5.60
N GLY A 113 -29.39 -1.00 5.82
CA GLY A 113 -30.04 -0.57 7.07
C GLY A 113 -29.14 -0.68 8.32
N THR A 114 -27.82 -0.57 8.14
CA THR A 114 -26.82 -0.74 9.22
C THR A 114 -26.22 0.59 9.66
N ASN A 115 -25.53 0.61 10.80
CA ASN A 115 -24.79 1.80 11.22
C ASN A 115 -23.65 2.12 10.24
N ILE A 116 -23.71 3.30 9.64
CA ILE A 116 -22.77 3.84 8.66
C ILE A 116 -21.31 3.66 9.09
N MET A 117 -20.96 4.10 10.31
CA MET A 117 -19.57 4.06 10.77
C MET A 117 -19.07 2.63 11.00
N ARG A 118 -19.90 1.75 11.59
CA ARG A 118 -19.51 0.35 11.81
C ARG A 118 -19.25 -0.38 10.49
N THR A 119 -20.11 -0.16 9.50
CA THR A 119 -19.97 -0.77 8.17
C THR A 119 -18.74 -0.23 7.45
N SER A 120 -18.48 1.08 7.50
CA SER A 120 -17.27 1.68 6.94
C SER A 120 -15.99 1.20 7.61
N PHE A 121 -15.96 1.08 8.95
CA PHE A 121 -14.81 0.50 9.65
C PHE A 121 -14.57 -0.97 9.30
N ALA A 122 -15.65 -1.76 9.16
CA ALA A 122 -15.54 -3.15 8.75
C ALA A 122 -14.97 -3.27 7.32
N ALA A 123 -15.47 -2.48 6.37
CA ALA A 123 -14.96 -2.42 5.00
C ALA A 123 -13.50 -1.95 4.96
N PHE A 124 -13.18 -0.89 5.70
CA PHE A 124 -11.82 -0.37 5.81
C PHE A 124 -10.83 -1.42 6.32
N ARG A 125 -11.23 -2.21 7.32
CA ARG A 125 -10.39 -3.29 7.86
C ARG A 125 -9.99 -4.30 6.78
N PHE A 126 -10.87 -4.64 5.85
CA PHE A 126 -10.52 -5.50 4.71
C PHE A 126 -9.67 -4.76 3.67
N ALA A 127 -9.94 -3.48 3.45
CA ALA A 127 -9.18 -2.64 2.52
C ALA A 127 -7.74 -2.38 2.95
N LEU A 128 -7.40 -2.52 4.24
CA LEU A 128 -6.02 -2.39 4.76
C LEU A 128 -5.03 -3.24 3.97
N VAL A 129 -5.44 -4.40 3.45
CA VAL A 129 -4.57 -5.23 2.61
C VAL A 129 -4.04 -4.46 1.39
N GLY A 130 -4.89 -3.64 0.76
CA GLY A 130 -4.51 -2.82 -0.38
C GLY A 130 -3.47 -1.75 -0.05
N PHE A 131 -3.36 -1.31 1.21
CA PHE A 131 -2.35 -0.33 1.62
C PHE A 131 -0.92 -0.85 1.46
N THR A 132 -0.73 -2.17 1.34
CA THR A 132 0.59 -2.76 1.13
C THR A 132 1.11 -2.54 -0.29
N LEU A 133 0.23 -2.53 -1.30
CA LEU A 133 0.61 -2.52 -2.72
C LEU A 133 1.52 -1.35 -3.11
N PRO A 134 1.22 -0.09 -2.74
CA PRO A 134 2.08 1.05 -3.05
C PRO A 134 3.52 0.88 -2.54
N TYR A 135 3.69 0.34 -1.33
CA TYR A 135 5.01 0.09 -0.76
C TYR A 135 5.76 -0.97 -1.57
N ILE A 136 5.07 -2.03 -2.00
CA ILE A 136 5.70 -3.08 -2.82
C ILE A 136 6.20 -2.51 -4.14
N PHE A 137 5.46 -1.60 -4.80
CA PHE A 137 5.93 -0.97 -6.04
C PHE A 137 7.16 -0.08 -5.86
N VAL A 138 7.32 0.55 -4.69
CA VAL A 138 8.50 1.37 -4.38
C VAL A 138 9.70 0.49 -4.07
N TYR A 139 9.53 -0.55 -3.26
CA TYR A 139 10.64 -1.43 -2.88
C TYR A 139 11.01 -2.46 -3.96
N ARG A 140 10.04 -2.85 -4.79
CA ARG A 140 10.18 -3.85 -5.86
C ARG A 140 9.61 -3.32 -7.19
N PRO A 141 10.27 -2.32 -7.82
CA PRO A 141 9.86 -1.77 -9.12
C PRO A 141 9.93 -2.81 -10.24
N GLU A 142 10.53 -3.98 -10.02
CA GLU A 142 10.54 -5.10 -10.98
C GLU A 142 9.12 -5.60 -11.27
N LEU A 143 8.17 -5.41 -10.33
CA LEU A 143 6.74 -5.65 -10.58
C LEU A 143 6.15 -4.74 -11.66
N LEU A 144 6.76 -3.58 -11.88
CA LEU A 144 6.39 -2.61 -12.91
C LEU A 144 7.21 -2.81 -14.19
N MET A 145 7.97 -3.90 -14.30
CA MET A 145 8.96 -4.12 -15.36
C MET A 145 10.06 -3.06 -15.39
N LEU A 146 10.37 -2.45 -14.24
CA LEU A 146 11.40 -1.43 -14.11
C LEU A 146 12.50 -1.90 -13.16
N THR A 147 13.74 -1.48 -13.42
CA THR A 147 14.85 -1.62 -12.46
C THR A 147 14.78 -0.51 -11.42
N GLN A 148 15.54 -0.65 -10.33
CA GLN A 148 15.66 0.39 -9.29
C GLN A 148 16.15 1.74 -9.86
N ASP A 149 16.98 1.69 -10.90
CA ASP A 149 17.49 2.88 -11.60
C ASP A 149 16.52 3.43 -12.68
N GLY A 150 15.33 2.84 -12.81
CA GLY A 150 14.32 3.24 -13.79
C GLY A 150 14.53 2.71 -15.22
N GLY A 151 15.46 1.77 -15.43
CA GLY A 151 15.61 1.03 -16.68
C GLY A 151 14.56 -0.06 -16.85
N THR A 152 14.57 -0.77 -17.99
CA THR A 152 13.66 -1.90 -18.23
C THR A 152 14.17 -3.17 -17.53
N ALA A 153 13.36 -3.75 -16.65
CA ALA A 153 13.68 -5.03 -16.03
C ALA A 153 13.35 -6.21 -16.96
N SER A 154 14.10 -7.31 -16.82
CA SER A 154 13.79 -8.54 -17.55
C SER A 154 12.52 -9.20 -16.98
N PRO A 155 11.69 -9.86 -17.81
CA PRO A 155 10.51 -10.59 -17.31
C PRO A 155 10.84 -11.66 -16.26
N LEU A 156 12.05 -12.23 -16.31
CA LEU A 156 12.50 -13.22 -15.33
C LEU A 156 12.73 -12.60 -13.95
N ALA A 157 13.18 -11.35 -13.89
CA ALA A 157 13.39 -10.63 -12.63
C ALA A 157 12.08 -10.39 -11.86
N MET A 158 10.94 -10.40 -12.55
CA MET A 158 9.62 -10.21 -11.94
C MET A 158 9.13 -11.44 -11.15
N PHE A 159 9.63 -12.64 -11.46
CA PHE A 159 9.12 -13.89 -10.88
C PHE A 159 9.20 -13.91 -9.35
N VAL A 160 10.37 -13.56 -8.79
CA VAL A 160 10.62 -13.55 -7.35
C VAL A 160 9.73 -12.52 -6.62
N PRO A 161 9.71 -11.22 -7.01
CA PRO A 161 8.80 -10.22 -6.47
C PRO A 161 7.31 -10.59 -6.53
N VAL A 162 6.84 -11.23 -7.60
CA VAL A 162 5.43 -11.65 -7.72
C VAL A 162 5.09 -12.71 -6.67
N VAL A 163 5.93 -13.73 -6.54
CA VAL A 163 5.72 -14.81 -5.57
C VAL A 163 5.71 -14.25 -4.14
N ILE A 164 6.71 -13.43 -3.81
CA ILE A 164 6.83 -12.84 -2.47
C ILE A 164 5.72 -11.83 -2.19
N GLY A 165 5.38 -10.97 -3.14
CA GLY A 165 4.28 -10.01 -3.00
C GLY A 165 2.95 -10.72 -2.78
N THR A 166 2.69 -11.80 -3.54
CA THR A 166 1.48 -12.61 -3.38
C THR A 166 1.45 -13.27 -2.00
N LEU A 167 2.55 -13.89 -1.57
CA LEU A 167 2.64 -14.52 -0.24
C LEU A 167 2.49 -13.50 0.89
N GLY A 168 3.12 -12.33 0.78
CA GLY A 168 3.04 -11.26 1.77
C GLY A 168 1.62 -10.72 1.92
N VAL A 169 0.95 -10.45 0.79
CA VAL A 169 -0.45 -10.02 0.74
C VAL A 169 -1.38 -11.10 1.32
N LEU A 170 -1.15 -12.37 0.99
CA LEU A 170 -1.91 -13.50 1.55
C LEU A 170 -1.73 -13.62 3.07
N CYS A 171 -0.50 -13.51 3.58
CA CYS A 171 -0.21 -13.52 5.02
C CYS A 171 -0.96 -12.36 5.71
N PHE A 172 -0.90 -11.16 5.14
CA PHE A 172 -1.53 -9.99 5.72
C PHE A 172 -3.06 -10.10 5.72
N ALA A 173 -3.65 -10.56 4.61
CA ALA A 173 -5.07 -10.82 4.49
C ALA A 173 -5.54 -11.92 5.46
N SER A 174 -4.75 -12.99 5.63
CA SER A 174 -5.04 -14.08 6.57
C SER A 174 -4.97 -13.61 8.02
N GLY A 175 -4.01 -12.74 8.35
CA GLY A 175 -3.93 -12.09 9.67
C GLY A 175 -5.16 -11.24 9.98
N ILE A 176 -5.63 -10.44 9.01
CA ILE A 176 -6.82 -9.58 9.13
C ILE A 176 -8.10 -10.39 9.28
N THR A 177 -8.32 -11.35 8.38
CA THR A 177 -9.52 -12.20 8.35
C THR A 177 -9.55 -13.21 9.50
N GLY A 178 -8.38 -13.64 9.98
CA GLY A 178 -8.25 -14.71 10.97
C GLY A 178 -8.47 -16.11 10.39
N GLN A 179 -8.36 -16.27 9.07
CA GLN A 179 -8.62 -17.52 8.37
C GLN A 179 -7.50 -17.82 7.36
N LEU A 180 -7.09 -19.09 7.25
CA LEU A 180 -6.20 -19.57 6.19
C LEU A 180 -6.74 -20.89 5.59
N ARG A 181 -6.37 -22.05 6.16
CA ARG A 181 -6.98 -23.36 5.83
C ARG A 181 -8.08 -23.73 6.83
N GLY A 182 -7.92 -23.26 8.07
CA GLY A 182 -8.92 -23.23 9.13
C GLY A 182 -8.81 -21.92 9.91
N ALA A 183 -9.58 -21.81 10.99
CA ALA A 183 -9.53 -20.64 11.87
C ALA A 183 -8.14 -20.49 12.51
N LEU A 184 -7.60 -19.27 12.49
CA LEU A 184 -6.32 -18.94 13.08
C LEU A 184 -6.53 -18.45 14.53
N VAL A 185 -5.92 -19.14 15.49
CA VAL A 185 -5.79 -18.64 16.86
C VAL A 185 -4.89 -17.41 16.91
N LEU A 186 -5.02 -16.59 17.96
CA LEU A 186 -4.31 -15.31 18.09
C LEU A 186 -2.79 -15.40 17.84
N PRO A 187 -2.05 -16.40 18.36
CA PRO A 187 -0.61 -16.54 18.07
C PRO A 187 -0.31 -16.76 16.59
N LEU A 188 -1.11 -17.60 15.91
CA LEU A 188 -0.94 -17.85 14.47
C LEU A 188 -1.29 -16.60 13.65
N ARG A 189 -2.27 -15.80 14.08
CA ARG A 189 -2.58 -14.51 13.45
C ARG A 189 -1.42 -13.53 13.57
N ILE A 190 -0.82 -13.41 14.76
CA ILE A 190 0.36 -12.57 14.97
C ILE A 190 1.52 -13.07 14.09
N ALA A 191 1.75 -14.39 14.04
CA ALA A 191 2.76 -14.97 13.16
C ALA A 191 2.51 -14.64 11.67
N MET A 192 1.26 -14.57 11.22
CA MET A 192 0.92 -14.13 9.86
C MET A 192 1.23 -12.65 9.62
N PHE A 193 0.98 -11.77 10.60
CA PHE A 193 1.39 -10.36 10.49
C PHE A 193 2.92 -10.21 10.45
N VAL A 194 3.64 -11.00 11.25
CA VAL A 194 5.11 -11.02 11.23
C VAL A 194 5.62 -11.56 9.90
N ALA A 195 5.05 -12.65 9.37
CA ALA A 195 5.40 -13.18 8.05
C ALA A 195 5.18 -12.15 6.94
N ALA A 196 4.03 -11.46 6.96
CA ALA A 196 3.75 -10.37 6.03
C ALA A 196 4.77 -9.23 6.15
N ALA A 197 5.09 -8.78 7.36
CA ALA A 197 6.07 -7.73 7.58
C ALA A 197 7.47 -8.14 7.05
N LEU A 198 7.89 -9.38 7.28
CA LEU A 198 9.18 -9.90 6.81
C LEU A 198 9.24 -10.03 5.28
N LEU A 199 8.16 -10.47 4.63
CA LEU A 199 8.07 -10.62 3.16
C LEU A 199 7.97 -9.26 2.44
N LEU A 200 7.35 -8.27 3.08
CA LEU A 200 7.09 -6.97 2.48
C LEU A 200 8.13 -5.90 2.84
N ALA A 201 8.92 -6.11 3.90
CA ALA A 201 9.96 -5.18 4.29
C ALA A 201 11.17 -5.24 3.34
N PRO A 202 11.80 -4.08 3.07
CA PRO A 202 13.08 -4.06 2.36
C PRO A 202 14.15 -4.72 3.23
N GLY A 203 14.96 -5.60 2.64
CA GLY A 203 16.02 -6.30 3.35
C GLY A 203 17.21 -6.63 2.45
N PRO A 204 18.38 -6.95 3.04
CA PRO A 204 19.56 -7.31 2.28
C PRO A 204 19.29 -8.57 1.44
N SER A 205 19.63 -8.51 0.15
CA SER A 205 19.55 -9.62 -0.79
C SER A 205 20.84 -10.43 -0.80
N ILE A 206 20.70 -11.76 -0.77
CA ILE A 206 21.79 -12.68 -1.06
C ILE A 206 21.52 -13.24 -2.46
N SER A 207 22.52 -13.18 -3.33
CA SER A 207 22.43 -13.78 -4.66
C SER A 207 22.62 -15.29 -4.55
N LEU A 208 21.53 -16.06 -4.70
CA LEU A 208 21.58 -17.51 -4.81
C LEU A 208 21.38 -17.89 -6.28
N GLY A 209 22.43 -18.41 -6.94
CA GLY A 209 22.36 -18.83 -8.34
C GLY A 209 22.07 -17.70 -9.34
N GLY A 210 22.44 -16.45 -9.01
CA GLY A 210 22.20 -15.27 -9.87
C GLY A 210 20.87 -14.55 -9.66
N LEU A 211 19.97 -15.09 -8.81
CA LEU A 211 18.75 -14.41 -8.41
C LEU A 211 18.92 -13.76 -7.02
N PRO A 212 18.63 -12.47 -6.85
CA PRO A 212 18.66 -11.82 -5.55
C PRO A 212 17.47 -12.32 -4.71
N VAL A 213 17.74 -13.11 -3.67
CA VAL A 213 16.74 -13.53 -2.69
C VAL A 213 17.03 -12.81 -1.37
N PRO A 214 16.16 -11.88 -0.94
CA PRO A 214 16.26 -11.27 0.37
C PRO A 214 16.18 -12.29 1.50
N VAL A 215 17.11 -12.20 2.46
CA VAL A 215 17.16 -13.09 3.64
C VAL A 215 15.85 -12.99 4.44
N LEU A 216 15.30 -11.80 4.49
CA LEU A 216 14.01 -11.50 5.12
C LEU A 216 12.86 -12.27 4.46
N ASP A 217 12.88 -12.42 3.14
CA ASP A 217 11.83 -13.13 2.40
C ASP A 217 11.85 -14.61 2.73
N ALA A 218 13.04 -15.20 2.85
CA ALA A 218 13.20 -16.59 3.27
C ALA A 218 12.68 -16.79 4.69
N ALA A 219 13.00 -15.89 5.63
CA ALA A 219 12.48 -15.96 6.99
C ALA A 219 10.95 -15.84 7.04
N GLY A 220 10.37 -14.89 6.29
CA GLY A 220 8.93 -14.73 6.19
C GLY A 220 8.24 -15.94 5.57
N ALA A 221 8.83 -16.53 4.53
CA ALA A 221 8.32 -17.76 3.90
C ALA A 221 8.39 -18.97 4.84
N LEU A 222 9.43 -19.07 5.67
CA LEU A 222 9.54 -20.12 6.70
C LEU A 222 8.47 -19.96 7.78
N VAL A 223 8.22 -18.74 8.27
CA VAL A 223 7.13 -18.47 9.23
C VAL A 223 5.78 -18.81 8.61
N PHE A 224 5.55 -18.44 7.34
CA PHE A 224 4.35 -18.82 6.62
C PHE A 224 4.19 -20.34 6.52
N GLY A 225 5.25 -21.05 6.14
CA GLY A 225 5.27 -22.51 6.05
C GLY A 225 4.99 -23.20 7.38
N ALA A 226 5.55 -22.70 8.48
CA ALA A 226 5.30 -23.22 9.82
C ALA A 226 3.82 -23.06 10.22
N VAL A 227 3.24 -21.87 10.01
CA VAL A 227 1.80 -21.65 10.27
C VAL A 227 0.93 -22.51 9.39
N LEU A 228 1.30 -22.70 8.13
CA LEU A 228 0.58 -23.54 7.17
C LEU A 228 0.61 -25.04 7.57
N ALA A 229 1.69 -25.50 8.18
CA ALA A 229 1.83 -26.87 8.70
C ALA A 229 1.01 -27.09 9.98
N ILE A 230 0.91 -26.07 10.85
CA ILE A 230 0.13 -26.11 12.10
C ILE A 230 -1.37 -25.96 11.80
N ASN A 231 -1.75 -25.08 10.88
CA ASN A 231 -3.14 -24.78 10.52
C ASN A 231 -3.69 -25.85 9.56
N ARG A 232 -4.15 -26.97 10.12
CA ARG A 232 -4.82 -28.04 9.38
C ARG A 232 -6.28 -27.66 9.07
N PRO A 233 -6.82 -28.08 7.91
CA PRO A 233 -8.24 -27.87 7.60
C PRO A 233 -9.12 -28.57 8.64
N PRO A 234 -10.32 -28.05 8.94
CA PRO A 234 -11.28 -28.76 9.77
C PRO A 234 -11.53 -30.13 9.14
N LEU A 235 -11.45 -31.19 9.95
CA LEU A 235 -11.81 -32.54 9.52
C LEU A 235 -13.23 -32.45 8.93
N LYS A 236 -13.40 -32.81 7.66
CA LYS A 236 -14.73 -33.00 7.10
C LYS A 236 -15.41 -34.03 7.97
N GLU A 237 -16.43 -33.65 8.74
CA GLU A 237 -17.39 -34.61 9.23
C GLU A 237 -17.90 -35.35 8.00
N VAL A 238 -17.55 -36.64 7.93
CA VAL A 238 -18.16 -37.57 7.00
C VAL A 238 -19.64 -37.54 7.39
N ALA A 239 -20.45 -36.87 6.56
CA ALA A 239 -21.89 -36.86 6.70
C ALA A 239 -22.37 -38.31 6.73
N GLY A 240 -22.83 -38.74 7.91
CA GLY A 240 -23.55 -39.97 8.17
C GLY A 240 -24.95 -39.61 8.65
#